data_AF-A0A7C3WZQ0-F1
#
_entry.id   AF-A0A7C3WZQ0-F1
#
_cell.length_a   1.000
_cell.length_b   1.000
_cell.length_c   1.000
_cell.angle_alpha   90.00
_cell.angle_beta   90.00
_cell.angle_gamma   90.00
#
_symmetry.space_group_name_H-M   'P 1'
#
loop_
_entity.id
_entity.type
_entity.pdbx_description
1 polymer ?
#
loop_
_entity_poly.entity_id
_entity_poly.type
_entity_poly.pdbx_seq_one_letter_code
_entity_poly.pdbx_strand_id
1 'polypeptide(L)' 'MRTYSTKKSDIERKWYLVDAQGAVLGRLASEVATILRGKRKPIYAPHLDTGD' A
#
# COMPACT_ATOMS: atom_id res chain seq x y z
N MET A 1 -27.22 1.65 2.79
CA MET A 1 -25.95 2.38 2.99
C MET A 1 -25.00 2.03 1.85
N ARG A 2 -24.27 3.00 1.27
CA ARG A 2 -23.28 2.73 0.21
C ARG A 2 -21.89 2.65 0.83
N THR A 3 -21.08 1.70 0.37
CA THR A 3 -19.66 1.62 0.74
C THR A 3 -18.94 2.87 0.26
N TYR A 4 -18.01 3.39 1.08
CA TYR A 4 -17.15 4.48 0.65
C TYR A 4 -16.36 4.06 -0.60
N SER A 5 -16.36 4.92 -1.61
CA SER A 5 -15.59 4.72 -2.83
C SER A 5 -14.47 5.75 -2.86
N THR A 6 -13.23 5.28 -2.80
CA THR A 6 -12.03 6.11 -2.79
C THR A 6 -11.96 6.97 -4.05
N LYS A 7 -11.69 8.26 -3.87
CA LYS A 7 -11.46 9.20 -4.98
C LYS A 7 -9.97 9.42 -5.17
N LYS A 8 -9.56 9.77 -6.39
CA LYS A 8 -8.15 10.09 -6.69
C LYS A 8 -7.61 11.26 -5.86
N SER A 9 -8.46 12.22 -5.49
CA SER A 9 -8.12 13.35 -4.61
C SER A 9 -7.71 12.93 -3.20
N ASP A 10 -8.20 11.78 -2.75
CA ASP A 10 -8.05 11.32 -1.37
C ASP A 10 -6.79 10.42 -1.23
N ILE A 11 -6.07 10.18 -2.33
CA ILE A 11 -4.87 9.34 -2.37
C ILE A 11 -3.64 10.21 -2.05
N GLU A 12 -3.17 10.12 -0.83
CA GLU A 12 -1.86 10.65 -0.42
C GLU A 12 -0.83 9.52 -0.41
N ARG A 13 0.34 9.77 -1.01
CA ARG A 13 1.47 8.81 -1.06
C ARG A 13 2.65 9.32 -0.24
N LYS A 14 3.27 8.42 0.51
CA LYS A 14 4.45 8.70 1.33
C LYS A 14 5.62 7.89 0.84
N TRP A 15 6.81 8.48 0.87
CA TRP A 15 8.04 7.76 0.57
C TRP A 15 8.49 6.91 1.75
N TYR A 16 8.96 5.70 1.44
CA TYR A 16 9.56 4.79 2.40
C TYR A 16 10.98 4.45 1.99
N LEU A 17 11.87 4.34 2.98
CA LEU A 17 13.20 3.76 2.83
C LEU A 17 13.20 2.43 3.57
N VAL A 18 13.54 1.35 2.87
CA VAL A 18 13.50 -0.01 3.43
C VAL A 18 14.93 -0.57 3.45
N ASP A 19 15.41 -0.89 4.65
CA ASP A 19 16.64 -1.65 4.83
C ASP A 19 16.35 -3.15 4.66
N ALA A 20 17.10 -3.78 3.75
CA ALA A 20 16.94 -5.19 3.42
C ALA A 20 18.03 -6.09 4.06
N GLN A 21 18.97 -5.52 4.81
CA GLN A 21 20.09 -6.28 5.36
C GLN A 21 19.61 -7.38 6.31
N GLY A 22 20.01 -8.63 6.02
CA GLY A 22 19.61 -9.80 6.83
C GLY A 22 18.16 -10.26 6.65
N ALA A 23 17.38 -9.61 5.78
CA ALA A 23 15.99 -9.98 5.55
C ALA A 23 15.85 -11.19 4.61
N VAL A 24 14.89 -12.07 4.90
CA VAL A 24 14.52 -13.16 3.98
C VAL A 24 13.74 -12.55 2.81
N LEU A 25 14.30 -12.68 1.60
CA LEU A 25 13.78 -12.06 0.37
C LEU A 25 12.25 -12.16 0.22
N GLY A 26 11.70 -13.37 0.29
CA GLY A 26 10.26 -13.58 0.08
C GLY A 26 9.38 -12.89 1.13
N ARG A 27 9.84 -12.83 2.38
CA ARG A 27 9.10 -12.14 3.46
C ARG A 27 9.14 -10.63 3.25
N LEU A 28 10.32 -10.08 2.96
CA LEU A 28 10.48 -8.66 2.68
C LEU A 28 9.64 -8.23 1.47
N ALA A 29 9.73 -8.97 0.36
CA ALA A 29 8.99 -8.68 -0.86
C ALA A 29 7.47 -8.70 -0.63
N SER A 30 6.96 -9.65 0.16
CA SER A 30 5.52 -9.74 0.47
C SER A 30 5.03 -8.53 1.28
N GLU A 31 5.84 -8.06 2.23
CA GLU A 31 5.54 -6.87 3.04
C GLU A 31 5.55 -5.61 2.18
N VAL A 32 6.59 -5.42 1.36
CA VAL A 32 6.71 -4.28 0.43
C VAL A 32 5.55 -4.27 -0.56
N ALA A 33 5.18 -5.42 -1.14
CA ALA A 33 4.03 -5.51 -2.04
C ALA A 33 2.70 -5.13 -1.37
N THR A 34 2.56 -5.38 -0.05
CA THR A 34 1.38 -5.01 0.72
C THR A 34 1.28 -3.49 0.90
N ILE A 35 2.42 -2.81 1.09
CA ILE A 35 2.53 -1.35 1.18
C ILE A 35 2.25 -0.70 -0.18
N LEU A 36 2.94 -1.16 -1.24
CA LEU A 36 2.77 -0.65 -2.61
C LEU A 36 1.33 -0.80 -3.12
N ARG A 37 0.59 -1.82 -2.66
CA ARG A 37 -0.81 -2.01 -3.04
C ARG A 37 -1.78 -1.19 -2.17
N GLY A 38 -1.30 -0.53 -1.13
CA GLY A 38 -2.10 0.28 -0.23
C GLY A 38 -3.04 -0.53 0.68
N LYS A 39 -2.85 -1.85 0.83
CA LYS A 39 -3.74 -2.71 1.62
C LYS A 39 -3.78 -2.35 3.10
N ARG A 40 -2.77 -1.61 3.59
CA ARG A 40 -2.72 -1.09 4.97
C ARG A 40 -3.51 0.20 5.16
N LYS A 41 -3.94 0.85 4.07
CA LYS A 41 -4.72 2.08 4.15
C LYS A 41 -6.22 1.76 4.21
N PRO A 42 -7.01 2.49 5.02
CA PRO A 42 -8.45 2.31 5.10
C PRO A 42 -9.18 2.68 3.80
N ILE A 43 -8.53 3.46 2.93
CA ILE A 43 -9.02 3.85 1.61
C ILE A 43 -8.70 2.83 0.50
N TYR A 44 -8.28 1.61 0.85
CA TYR A 44 -7.94 0.58 -0.13
C TYR A 44 -9.11 0.31 -1.10
N ALA A 45 -8.84 0.48 -2.38
CA ALA A 45 -9.78 0.20 -3.45
C ALA A 45 -9.08 -0.71 -4.48
N PRO A 46 -9.56 -1.94 -4.75
CA PRO A 46 -8.85 -2.89 -5.61
C PRO A 46 -8.57 -2.41 -7.04
N HIS A 47 -9.35 -1.44 -7.52
CA HIS A 47 -9.28 -0.88 -8.87
C HIS A 47 -8.44 0.40 -8.94
N LEU A 48 -7.91 0.89 -7.83
CA LEU A 48 -7.10 2.10 -7.75
C LEU A 48 -5.78 1.80 -7.03
N ASP A 49 -4.71 2.44 -7.50
CA ASP A 49 -3.42 2.40 -6.82
C ASP A 49 -3.41 3.41 -5.66
N THR A 50 -3.72 2.91 -4.47
CA THR A 50 -3.72 3.65 -3.20
C THR A 50 -2.45 3.41 -2.39
N GLY A 51 -1.39 2.87 -3.01
CA GLY A 51 -0.13 2.55 -2.39
C GLY A 51 0.63 3.74 -1.81
N ASP A 52 1.80 3.41 -1.25
CA ASP A 52 2.84 4.35 -0.86
C ASP A 52 4.14 4.00 -1.57
#